data_AF-Q28IF4-F1
#
_entry.id   AF-Q28IF4-F1
#
_cell.length_a   1.000
_cell.length_b   1.000
_cell.length_c   1.000
_cell.angle_alpha   90.00
_cell.angle_beta   90.00
_cell.angle_gamma   90.00
#
_symmetry.space_group_name_H-M   'P 1'
#
loop_
_entity.id
_entity.type
_entity.pdbx_description
1 polymer ?
#
loop_
_entity_poly.entity_id
_entity_poly.type
_entity_poly.pdbx_seq_one_letter_code
_entity_poly.pdbx_strand_id
1 'polypeptide(L)' 'MAPSSKSERGGNRKWGPRDHVIRQLDRVKITGQLSPRLFRKLPPRLCVSLRKIVDEEFLQKGHIFLGFSKCG' A
#
# COMPACT_ATOMS: atom_id res chain seq x y z
N MET A 1 -28.89 -5.07 -23.68
CA MET A 1 -28.16 -4.77 -22.43
C MET A 1 -28.15 -6.04 -21.58
N ALA A 2 -26.99 -6.65 -21.34
CA ALA A 2 -26.86 -7.83 -20.48
C ALA A 2 -26.40 -7.38 -19.08
N PRO A 3 -27.01 -7.85 -17.99
CA PRO A 3 -26.56 -7.51 -16.65
C PRO A 3 -25.26 -8.26 -16.34
N SER A 4 -24.22 -7.51 -16.01
CA SER A 4 -22.92 -8.04 -15.57
C SER A 4 -23.01 -8.49 -14.11
N SER A 5 -22.74 -9.77 -13.87
CA SER A 5 -22.72 -10.41 -12.56
C SER A 5 -21.66 -9.79 -11.65
N LYS A 6 -22.03 -8.83 -10.80
CA LYS A 6 -21.20 -8.41 -9.67
C LYS A 6 -21.17 -9.55 -8.65
N SER A 7 -20.06 -10.31 -8.62
CA SER A 7 -19.77 -11.18 -7.49
C SER A 7 -19.39 -10.32 -6.28
N GLU A 8 -20.35 -10.02 -5.41
CA GLU A 8 -20.10 -9.44 -4.10
C GLU A 8 -19.40 -10.46 -3.22
N ARG A 9 -18.09 -10.65 -3.42
CA ARG A 9 -17.23 -11.28 -2.41
C ARG A 9 -16.85 -10.23 -1.38
N GLY A 10 -17.86 -9.69 -0.69
CA GLY A 10 -17.74 -8.99 0.59
C GLY A 10 -17.38 -9.97 1.70
N GLY A 11 -16.31 -10.75 1.49
CA GLY A 11 -15.75 -11.60 2.52
C GLY A 11 -15.00 -10.71 3.49
N ASN A 12 -15.61 -10.43 4.65
CA ASN A 12 -14.94 -9.90 5.83
C ASN A 12 -13.86 -10.90 6.27
N ARG A 13 -12.73 -10.95 5.55
CA ARG A 13 -11.58 -11.77 5.89
C ARG A 13 -11.02 -11.16 7.16
N LYS A 14 -11.38 -11.73 8.31
CA LYS A 14 -10.72 -11.46 9.59
C LYS A 14 -9.23 -11.65 9.36
N TRP A 15 -8.50 -10.55 9.24
CA TRP A 15 -7.06 -10.57 9.04
C TRP A 15 -6.49 -11.12 10.35
N GLY A 16 -6.02 -12.37 10.32
CA GLY A 16 -5.32 -12.96 11.46
C GLY A 16 -4.21 -12.04 11.98
N PRO A 17 -3.72 -12.25 13.21
CA PRO A 17 -2.82 -11.34 13.90
C PRO A 17 -1.70 -10.83 12.99
N ARG A 18 -1.52 -9.51 12.93
CA ARG A 18 -0.44 -8.90 12.15
C ARG A 18 0.86 -9.20 12.86
N ASP A 19 1.77 -9.92 12.19
CA ASP A 19 3.11 -10.10 12.72
C ASP A 19 3.82 -8.75 12.86
N HIS A 20 4.54 -8.60 13.95
CA HIS A 20 5.36 -7.42 14.17
C HIS A 20 6.49 -7.37 13.13
N VAL A 21 6.79 -6.18 12.60
CA VAL A 21 7.76 -6.02 11.49
C VAL A 21 9.14 -6.60 11.81
N ILE A 22 9.61 -6.45 13.05
CA ILE A 22 10.92 -6.97 13.47
C ILE A 22 10.95 -8.50 13.40
N ARG A 23 9.90 -9.18 13.87
CA ARG A 23 9.78 -10.64 13.77
C ARG A 23 9.78 -11.12 12.32
N GLN A 24 9.10 -10.39 11.42
CA GLN A 24 9.13 -10.73 10.00
C GLN A 24 10.53 -10.57 9.40
N LEU A 25 11.26 -9.51 9.76
CA LEU A 25 12.63 -9.28 9.30
C LEU A 25 13.61 -10.32 9.83
N ASP A 26 13.50 -10.73 11.09
CA ASP A 26 14.34 -11.79 11.65
C ASP A 26 14.10 -13.13 10.94
N ARG A 27 12.84 -13.45 10.60
CA ARG A 27 12.52 -14.62 9.78
C ARG A 27 13.13 -14.52 8.38
N VAL A 28 13.18 -13.34 7.76
CA VAL A 28 13.84 -13.15 6.46
C VAL A 28 15.33 -13.47 6.55
N LYS A 29 16.03 -13.04 7.61
CA LYS A 29 17.46 -13.33 7.78
C LYS A 29 17.76 -14.82 7.81
N ILE A 30 16.88 -15.60 8.44
CA ILE A 30 17.04 -17.06 8.56
C ILE A 30 16.65 -17.78 7.27
N THR A 31 15.54 -17.36 6.65
CA THR A 31 14.95 -18.07 5.50
C THR A 31 15.50 -17.60 4.15
N GLY A 32 16.11 -16.42 4.08
CA GLY A 32 16.47 -15.73 2.83
C GLY A 32 15.28 -15.26 2.00
N GLN A 33 14.03 -15.49 2.44
CA GLN A 33 12.84 -15.21 1.64
C GLN A 33 12.34 -13.78 1.84
N LEU A 34 12.88 -12.84 1.06
CA LEU A 34 12.41 -11.46 1.02
C LEU A 34 11.49 -11.23 -0.19
N SER A 35 10.23 -10.85 0.04
CA SER A 35 9.32 -10.44 -1.03
C SER A 35 8.31 -9.39 -0.57
N PRO A 36 7.82 -8.50 -1.46
CA PRO A 36 6.78 -7.53 -1.10
C PRO A 36 5.50 -8.19 -0.57
N ARG A 37 5.17 -9.38 -1.07
CA ARG A 37 3.98 -10.15 -0.64
C ARG A 37 4.03 -10.57 0.82
N LEU A 38 5.22 -10.72 1.40
CA LEU A 38 5.42 -11.03 2.82
C LEU A 38 4.89 -9.91 3.73
N PHE A 39 5.06 -8.65 3.30
CA PHE A 39 4.75 -7.46 4.10
C PHE A 39 3.39 -6.83 3.77
N ARG A 40 2.58 -7.43 2.89
CA ARG A 40 1.29 -6.87 2.42
C ARG A 40 0.25 -6.57 3.51
N LYS A 41 0.41 -7.16 4.71
CA LYS A 41 -0.49 -6.97 5.86
C LYS A 41 -0.02 -5.88 6.82
N LEU A 42 1.21 -5.37 6.64
CA LEU A 42 1.73 -4.29 7.48
C LEU A 42 1.12 -2.94 7.08
N PRO A 43 1.03 -1.99 8.02
CA PRO A 43 0.75 -0.60 7.68
C PRO A 43 1.79 -0.01 6.72
N PRO A 44 1.46 1.10 6.02
CA PRO A 44 2.43 1.88 5.27
C PRO A 44 3.65 2.25 6.12
N ARG A 45 4.84 2.17 5.53
CA ARG A 45 6.10 2.45 6.23
C ARG A 45 6.44 3.94 6.29
N LEU A 46 5.97 4.69 5.30
CA LEU A 46 6.15 6.12 5.17
C LEU A 46 4.84 6.73 4.68
N CYS A 47 4.40 7.78 5.35
CA CYS A 47 3.30 8.62 4.91
C CYS A 47 3.79 10.07 4.90
N VAL A 48 3.68 10.74 3.76
CA VAL A 48 4.05 12.14 3.61
C VAL A 48 2.86 12.89 3.05
N SER A 49 2.59 14.07 3.61
CA SER A 49 1.55 14.95 3.08
C SER A 49 2.04 15.58 1.78
N LEU A 50 1.18 15.60 0.76
CA LEU A 50 1.50 16.19 -0.55
C LEU A 50 1.99 17.64 -0.41
N ARG A 51 1.39 18.43 0.50
CA ARG A 51 1.80 19.81 0.78
C ARG A 51 3.26 19.94 1.24
N LYS A 52 3.85 18.88 1.81
CA LYS A 52 5.26 18.91 2.26
C LYS A 52 6.25 18.62 1.14
N ILE A 53 5.80 18.15 -0.03
CA ILE A 53 6.67 17.65 -1.11
C ILE A 53 6.37 18.31 -2.46
N VAL A 54 5.39 19.21 -2.54
CA VAL A 54 5.01 19.93 -3.75
C VAL A 54 5.24 21.40 -3.51
N ASP A 55 5.87 22.09 -4.45
CA ASP A 55 6.07 23.54 -4.34
C ASP A 55 4.73 24.28 -4.35
N GLU A 56 4.68 25.37 -3.58
CA GLU A 56 3.45 26.15 -3.39
C GLU A 56 2.90 26.69 -4.72
N GLU A 57 3.77 26.97 -5.69
CA GLU A 57 3.39 27.38 -7.04
C GLU A 57 2.47 26.36 -7.73
N PHE A 58 2.78 25.06 -7.62
CA PHE A 58 1.97 24.02 -8.24
C PHE A 58 0.67 23.78 -7.48
N LEU A 59 0.67 23.97 -6.16
CA LEU A 59 -0.54 23.89 -5.33
C LEU A 59 -1.53 25.01 -5.71
N GLN A 60 -1.04 26.24 -5.87
CA GLN A 60 -1.86 27.39 -6.26
C GLN A 60 -2.41 27.27 -7.69
N LYS A 61 -1.69 26.58 -8.59
CA LYS A 61 -2.14 26.31 -9.96
C LYS A 61 -3.19 25.19 -10.07
N GLY A 62 -3.54 24.51 -8.97
CA GLY A 62 -4.61 23.51 -8.95
C GLY A 62 -4.28 22.22 -9.70
N HIS A 63 -3.00 21.78 -9.69
CA HIS A 63 -2.61 20.52 -10.32
C HIS A 63 -3.34 19.31 -9.73
N ILE A 64 -3.74 18.39 -10.61
CA ILE A 64 -4.39 17.12 -10.24
C ILE A 64 -3.35 15.99 -10.33
N PHE A 65 -2.99 15.42 -9.18
CA PHE A 65 -1.97 14.37 -9.09
C PHE A 65 -2.59 12.99 -9.35
N LEU A 66 -2.04 12.25 -10.33
CA LEU A 66 -2.56 10.95 -10.76
C LEU A 66 -2.02 9.77 -9.94
N GLY A 67 -0.85 9.94 -9.30
CA GLY A 67 -0.21 8.92 -8.47
C GLY A 67 1.24 8.65 -8.87
N PHE A 68 1.77 7.51 -8.42
CA PHE A 68 3.13 7.08 -8.70
C PHE A 68 3.25 6.31 -10.00
N SER A 69 4.41 6.41 -10.64
CA SER A 69 4.79 5.55 -11.75
C SER A 69 5.02 4.10 -11.30
N LYS A 70 5.17 3.15 -12.23
CA LYS A 70 5.41 1.74 -11.89
C LYS A 70 6.77 1.49 -11.23
N CYS A 71 7.78 2.32 -11.52
CA CYS A 71 9.06 2.23 -10.81
C CYS A 71 8.99 2.83 -9.40
N GLY A 72 7.80 3.27 -8.96
CA GLY A 72 7.61 3.96 -7.70
C GLY A 72 8.41 5.24 -7.66
#